data_AF-A0A2S6UKN0-F1
#
_entry.id   AF-A0A2S6UKN0-F1
#
_cell.length_a   1.000
_cell.length_b   1.000
_cell.length_c   1.000
_cell.angle_alpha   90.00
_cell.angle_beta   90.00
_cell.angle_gamma   90.00
#
_symmetry.space_group_name_H-M   'P 1'
#
loop_
_entity.id
_entity.type
_entity.pdbx_description
1 polymer ?
#
loop_
_entity_poly.entity_id
_entity_poly.type
_entity_poly.pdbx_seq_one_letter_code
_entity_poly.pdbx_strand_id
1 'polypeptide(L)'
;MIKNFKNTSDKKYFIIDALQYNNWSQEIFEQMNNSGVAAVHVTICYHEDFRQTIDNITKWNNLFQEYGSLIVQGYTSKDVMNAFKSGRTAIIFGFQNCSPIENDINLIEVCHNLGVRFMQLSYNNQSLLATGCYEKNDLGITRMGKEVIKEMNRVGLVVDMSHSATKSTLEAIEISERSIAITHANPYFWQPAIRNKSNEVLKALAESGGMLGFSLYPHHL
;
A
#
# COMPACT_ATOMS: atom_id res chain seq x y z
N MET A 1 -0.33 -0.28 34.27
CA MET A 1 1.08 0.15 34.07
C MET A 1 1.44 -0.02 32.60
N ILE A 2 1.31 1.05 31.82
CA ILE A 2 1.74 1.05 30.41
C ILE A 2 3.27 1.21 30.44
N LYS A 3 4.01 0.20 30.02
CA LYS A 3 5.47 0.30 29.89
C LYS A 3 5.78 1.36 28.84
N ASN A 4 6.61 2.35 29.18
CA ASN A 4 7.17 3.29 28.21
C ASN A 4 8.06 2.52 27.24
N PHE A 5 7.59 2.24 26.03
CA PHE A 5 8.33 1.54 24.96
C PHE A 5 9.39 2.42 24.27
N LYS A 6 9.82 3.53 24.91
CA LYS A 6 10.72 4.52 24.30
C LYS A 6 12.15 4.02 24.05
N ASN A 7 12.56 2.85 24.57
CA ASN A 7 13.88 2.31 24.28
C ASN A 7 13.87 1.56 22.93
N THR A 8 14.01 2.32 21.84
CA THR A 8 14.12 1.78 20.47
C THR A 8 15.41 0.98 20.25
N SER A 9 16.42 1.16 21.10
CA SER A 9 17.71 0.45 21.03
C SER A 9 17.63 -1.05 21.34
N ASP A 10 16.59 -1.51 22.05
CA ASP A 10 16.45 -2.90 22.49
C ASP A 10 15.52 -3.72 21.57
N LYS A 11 14.85 -3.09 20.60
CA LYS A 11 13.93 -3.78 19.68
C LYS A 11 14.73 -4.50 18.58
N LYS A 12 14.58 -5.83 18.52
CA LYS A 12 15.21 -6.69 17.50
C LYS A 12 14.50 -6.70 16.14
N TYR A 13 13.36 -6.02 16.01
CA TYR A 13 12.53 -6.03 14.81
C TYR A 13 11.78 -4.71 14.64
N PHE A 14 11.46 -4.37 13.39
CA PHE A 14 10.59 -3.24 13.06
C PHE A 14 9.13 -3.70 12.99
N ILE A 15 8.22 -2.86 13.46
CA ILE A 15 6.78 -3.02 13.24
C ILE A 15 6.40 -2.10 12.09
N ILE A 16 5.88 -2.67 11.01
CA ILE A 16 5.43 -1.94 9.82
C ILE A 16 3.96 -2.30 9.60
N ASP A 17 3.11 -1.29 9.54
CA ASP A 17 1.71 -1.46 9.15
C ASP A 17 1.60 -1.32 7.63
N ALA A 18 1.12 -2.38 6.98
CA ALA A 18 1.09 -2.49 5.54
C ALA A 18 -0.10 -1.76 4.89
N LEU A 19 -1.09 -1.27 5.64
CA LEU A 19 -2.12 -0.37 5.12
C LEU A 19 -2.89 0.31 6.26
N GLN A 20 -2.99 1.63 6.22
CA GLN A 20 -3.89 2.40 7.07
C GLN A 20 -4.63 3.49 6.29
N TYR A 21 -5.91 3.65 6.63
CA TYR A 21 -6.76 4.73 6.17
C TYR A 21 -7.53 5.28 7.37
N ASN A 22 -6.94 6.29 8.02
CA ASN A 22 -7.42 6.86 9.27
C ASN A 22 -7.74 8.35 9.12
N ASN A 23 -8.53 8.88 10.05
CA ASN A 23 -8.64 10.32 10.26
C ASN A 23 -7.42 10.80 11.06
N TRP A 24 -6.31 11.05 10.35
CA TRP A 24 -5.00 11.36 10.94
C TRP A 24 -5.02 12.57 11.87
N SER A 25 -4.40 12.43 13.03
CA SER A 25 -4.32 13.46 14.07
C SER A 25 -3.04 13.31 14.87
N GLN A 26 -2.68 14.34 15.64
CA GLN A 26 -1.56 14.29 16.59
C GLN A 26 -1.65 13.06 17.52
N GLU A 27 -2.83 12.77 18.07
CA GLU A 27 -3.03 11.65 18.99
C GLU A 27 -2.67 10.31 18.34
N ILE A 28 -3.06 10.09 17.07
CA ILE A 28 -2.71 8.87 16.34
C ILE A 28 -1.19 8.80 16.11
N PHE A 29 -0.55 9.91 15.75
CA PHE A 29 0.91 9.96 15.57
C PHE A 29 1.65 9.64 16.88
N GLU A 30 1.19 10.19 18.01
CA GLU A 30 1.74 9.88 19.33
C GLU A 30 1.53 8.41 19.70
N GLN A 31 0.37 7.83 19.42
CA GLN A 31 0.10 6.40 19.65
C GLN A 31 1.04 5.50 18.84
N MET A 32 1.27 5.81 17.56
CA MET A 32 2.21 5.07 16.71
C MET A 32 3.65 5.14 17.25
N ASN A 33 4.09 6.33 17.65
CA ASN A 33 5.42 6.56 18.21
C ASN A 33 5.60 5.82 19.55
N ASN A 34 4.62 5.96 20.46
CA ASN A 34 4.63 5.33 21.78
C ASN A 34 4.55 3.80 21.70
N SER A 35 3.98 3.25 20.63
CA SER A 35 3.95 1.81 20.35
C SER A 35 5.22 1.33 19.61
N GLY A 36 6.00 2.28 19.09
CA GLY A 36 7.20 2.07 18.28
C GLY A 36 6.89 1.37 16.96
N VAL A 37 5.86 1.84 16.27
CA VAL A 37 5.61 1.55 14.86
C VAL A 37 6.66 2.28 14.02
N ALA A 38 7.45 1.52 13.27
CA ALA A 38 8.56 2.05 12.48
C ALA A 38 8.08 2.72 11.18
N ALA A 39 7.07 2.13 10.53
CA ALA A 39 6.46 2.72 9.35
C ALA A 39 4.99 2.34 9.22
N VAL A 40 4.25 3.19 8.51
CA VAL A 40 2.88 2.93 8.09
C VAL A 40 2.72 3.27 6.61
N HIS A 41 2.20 2.34 5.83
CA HIS A 41 1.69 2.60 4.49
C HIS A 41 0.31 3.26 4.60
N VAL A 42 0.23 4.55 4.28
CA VAL A 42 -1.00 5.33 4.36
C VAL A 42 -1.65 5.44 2.99
N THR A 43 -2.97 5.26 2.97
CA THR A 43 -3.77 5.52 1.78
C THR A 43 -3.95 7.01 1.59
N ILE A 44 -3.51 7.54 0.46
CA ILE A 44 -3.70 8.95 0.08
C ILE A 44 -4.57 9.12 -1.18
N CYS A 45 -4.97 8.01 -1.78
CA CYS A 45 -5.98 7.96 -2.84
C CYS A 45 -6.84 6.70 -2.65
N TYR A 46 -8.15 6.91 -2.66
CA TYR A 46 -9.21 5.91 -2.64
C TYR A 46 -10.09 6.03 -3.90
N HIS A 47 -10.53 7.24 -4.25
CA HIS A 47 -11.30 7.55 -5.47
C HIS A 47 -10.89 8.87 -6.14
N GLU A 48 -9.88 9.55 -5.60
CA GLU A 48 -9.40 10.84 -6.07
C GLU A 48 -8.79 10.74 -7.48
N ASP A 49 -9.04 11.77 -8.29
CA ASP A 49 -8.30 12.00 -9.53
C ASP A 49 -6.89 12.52 -9.26
N PHE A 50 -6.13 12.84 -10.31
CA PHE A 50 -4.77 13.36 -10.15
C PHE A 50 -4.75 14.65 -9.32
N ARG A 51 -5.61 15.63 -9.65
CA ARG A 51 -5.62 16.95 -9.02
C ARG A 51 -5.98 16.87 -7.53
N GLN A 52 -6.98 16.08 -7.19
CA GLN A 52 -7.41 15.82 -5.82
C GLN A 52 -6.33 15.07 -5.03
N THR A 53 -5.61 14.16 -5.67
CA THR A 53 -4.45 13.48 -5.06
C THR A 53 -3.34 14.47 -4.72
N ILE A 54 -3.08 15.48 -5.55
CA ILE A 54 -2.15 16.58 -5.21
C ILE A 54 -2.63 17.36 -3.96
N ASP A 55 -3.93 17.58 -3.80
CA ASP A 55 -4.46 18.22 -2.60
C ASP A 55 -4.23 17.36 -1.35
N ASN A 56 -4.37 16.03 -1.46
CA ASN A 56 -4.04 15.11 -0.37
C ASN A 56 -2.55 15.11 -0.03
N ILE A 57 -1.66 15.15 -1.02
CA ILE A 57 -0.21 15.31 -0.80
C ILE A 57 0.09 16.64 -0.09
N THR A 58 -0.60 17.72 -0.49
CA THR A 58 -0.45 19.03 0.16
C THR A 58 -0.86 18.98 1.63
N LYS A 59 -1.98 18.31 1.95
CA LYS A 59 -2.40 18.09 3.35
C LYS A 59 -1.35 17.32 4.14
N TRP A 60 -0.78 16.25 3.57
CA TRP A 60 0.30 15.50 4.23
C TRP A 60 1.57 16.33 4.43
N ASN A 61 1.93 17.18 3.47
CA ASN A 61 3.06 18.09 3.64
C ASN A 61 2.86 19.04 4.84
N ASN A 62 1.64 19.52 5.06
CA ASN A 62 1.33 20.31 6.26
C ASN A 62 1.44 19.47 7.54
N LEU A 63 0.96 18.21 7.52
CA LEU A 63 1.12 17.30 8.66
C LEU A 63 2.60 17.02 8.98
N PHE A 64 3.47 16.90 7.97
CA PHE A 64 4.91 16.74 8.20
C PHE A 64 5.55 18.01 8.77
N GLN A 65 5.07 19.20 8.40
CA GLN A 65 5.54 20.46 8.98
C GLN A 65 5.10 20.61 10.43
N GLU A 66 3.84 20.30 10.72
CA GLU A 66 3.25 20.46 12.05
C GLU A 66 3.73 19.40 13.04
N TYR A 67 3.85 18.14 12.58
CA TYR A 67 4.15 16.97 13.42
C TYR A 67 5.50 16.31 13.06
N GLY A 68 6.45 17.08 12.52
CA GLY A 68 7.76 16.56 12.07
C GLY A 68 8.64 15.94 13.18
N SER A 69 8.30 16.16 14.45
CA SER A 69 8.89 15.49 15.61
C SER A 69 8.34 14.08 15.84
N LEU A 70 7.20 13.73 15.26
CA LEU A 70 6.51 12.43 15.40
C LEU A 70 6.56 11.61 14.11
N ILE A 71 6.45 12.27 12.95
CA ILE A 71 6.37 11.60 11.65
C ILE A 71 7.33 12.19 10.64
N VAL A 72 7.68 11.39 9.64
CA VAL A 72 8.47 11.83 8.48
C VAL A 72 8.06 11.01 7.25
N GLN A 73 8.09 11.61 6.06
CA GLN A 73 7.84 10.85 4.84
C GLN A 73 8.96 9.82 4.59
N GLY A 74 8.56 8.59 4.28
CA GLY A 74 9.46 7.49 3.95
C GLY A 74 9.37 7.12 2.47
N TYR A 75 10.54 6.94 1.84
CA TYR A 75 10.64 6.59 0.42
C TYR A 75 11.34 5.24 0.21
N THR A 76 12.18 4.85 1.16
CA THR A 76 13.03 3.66 1.12
C THR A 76 13.09 2.99 2.49
N SER A 77 13.60 1.76 2.55
CA SER A 77 13.87 1.08 3.83
C SER A 77 14.86 1.84 4.72
N LYS A 78 15.78 2.63 4.13
CA LYS A 78 16.71 3.47 4.88
C LYS A 78 15.98 4.60 5.61
N ASP A 79 14.94 5.17 5.01
CA ASP A 79 14.13 6.20 5.66
C ASP A 79 13.35 5.63 6.83
N VAL A 80 12.81 4.41 6.70
CA VAL A 80 12.16 3.69 7.80
C VAL A 80 13.12 3.47 8.97
N MET A 81 14.34 2.99 8.69
CA MET A 81 15.37 2.79 9.71
C MET A 81 15.77 4.10 10.40
N ASN A 82 15.92 5.18 9.62
CA ASN A 82 16.31 6.49 10.15
C ASN A 82 15.19 7.12 10.98
N ALA A 83 13.94 7.05 10.51
CA ALA A 83 12.76 7.51 11.24
C ALA A 83 12.70 6.82 12.60
N PHE A 84 12.75 5.49 12.61
CA PHE A 84 12.69 4.70 13.85
C PHE A 84 13.83 5.02 14.82
N LYS A 85 15.08 5.16 14.33
CA LYS A 85 16.23 5.56 15.16
C LYS A 85 16.07 6.95 15.76
N SER A 86 15.44 7.86 15.04
CA SER A 86 15.12 9.21 15.53
C SER A 86 13.86 9.27 16.40
N GLY A 87 13.25 8.12 16.71
CA GLY A 87 12.02 8.06 17.51
C GLY A 87 10.80 8.61 16.79
N ARG A 88 10.76 8.51 15.45
CA ARG A 88 9.66 8.92 14.56
C ARG A 88 9.10 7.72 13.80
N THR A 89 7.88 7.83 13.31
CA THR A 89 7.26 6.86 12.39
C THR A 89 7.41 7.33 10.93
N ALA A 90 7.90 6.46 10.05
CA ALA A 90 7.93 6.75 8.62
C ALA A 90 6.54 6.58 8.00
N ILE A 91 6.10 7.57 7.22
CA ILE A 91 4.83 7.56 6.50
C ILE A 91 5.12 7.27 5.03
N ILE A 92 4.60 6.16 4.53
CA ILE A 92 4.80 5.72 3.15
C ILE A 92 3.48 5.91 2.39
N PHE A 93 3.50 6.70 1.32
CA PHE A 93 2.29 6.94 0.55
C PHE A 93 1.96 5.76 -0.37
N GLY A 94 0.68 5.42 -0.42
CA GLY A 94 0.16 4.58 -1.48
C GLY A 94 -1.28 4.87 -1.86
N PHE A 95 -1.64 4.31 -3.01
CA PHE A 95 -2.95 4.45 -3.61
C PHE A 95 -3.68 3.12 -3.57
N GLN A 96 -4.90 3.12 -3.03
CA GLN A 96 -5.79 1.96 -3.13
C GLN A 96 -6.49 1.87 -4.50
N ASN A 97 -6.28 2.84 -5.38
CA ASN A 97 -6.87 2.90 -6.70
C ASN A 97 -5.89 3.47 -7.72
N CYS A 98 -6.10 3.15 -9.00
CA CYS A 98 -5.31 3.69 -10.10
C CYS A 98 -5.88 4.99 -10.67
N SER A 99 -6.93 5.55 -10.08
CA SER A 99 -7.54 6.81 -10.54
C SER A 99 -6.58 8.00 -10.67
N PRO A 100 -5.50 8.16 -9.87
CA PRO A 100 -4.59 9.30 -10.02
C PRO A 100 -3.77 9.29 -11.31
N ILE A 101 -3.62 8.15 -11.97
CA ILE A 101 -2.91 8.09 -13.25
C ILE A 101 -3.84 8.31 -14.45
N GLU A 102 -5.15 8.37 -14.20
CA GLU A 102 -6.17 8.56 -15.21
C GLU A 102 -5.95 7.63 -16.42
N ASN A 103 -5.78 8.17 -17.62
CA ASN A 103 -5.44 7.44 -18.84
C ASN A 103 -4.01 7.72 -19.34
N ASP A 104 -3.13 8.31 -18.51
CA ASP A 104 -1.77 8.69 -18.86
C ASP A 104 -0.72 7.91 -18.04
N ILE A 105 -0.03 6.99 -18.70
CA ILE A 105 1.01 6.14 -18.09
C ILE A 105 2.17 6.99 -17.54
N ASN A 106 2.44 8.17 -18.11
CA ASN A 106 3.54 9.03 -17.64
C ASN A 106 3.29 9.56 -16.21
N LEU A 107 2.02 9.58 -15.75
CA LEU A 107 1.70 9.98 -14.39
C LEU A 107 2.21 8.98 -13.33
N ILE A 108 2.59 7.75 -13.71
CA ILE A 108 3.24 6.81 -12.80
C ILE A 108 4.55 7.38 -12.25
N GLU A 109 5.43 7.87 -13.14
CA GLU A 109 6.70 8.48 -12.73
C GLU A 109 6.48 9.78 -11.95
N VAL A 110 5.49 10.58 -12.34
CA VAL A 110 5.12 11.80 -11.62
C VAL A 110 4.68 11.48 -10.19
N CYS A 111 3.74 10.54 -10.01
CA CYS A 111 3.28 10.10 -8.69
C CYS A 111 4.42 9.50 -7.86
N HIS A 112 5.30 8.70 -8.47
CA HIS A 112 6.48 8.17 -7.78
C HIS A 112 7.42 9.28 -7.31
N ASN A 113 7.67 10.30 -8.14
CA ASN A 113 8.50 11.46 -7.78
C ASN A 113 7.87 12.32 -6.68
N LEU A 114 6.54 12.33 -6.60
CA LEU A 114 5.78 12.95 -5.49
C LEU A 114 5.76 12.09 -4.21
N GLY A 115 6.45 10.94 -4.22
CA GLY A 115 6.70 10.14 -3.02
C GLY A 115 5.81 8.91 -2.84
N VAL A 116 4.96 8.60 -3.81
CA VAL A 116 4.11 7.40 -3.78
C VAL A 116 4.97 6.15 -3.99
N ARG A 117 4.72 5.10 -3.22
CA ARG A 117 5.50 3.84 -3.26
C ARG A 117 4.67 2.59 -3.51
N PHE A 118 3.35 2.67 -3.33
CA PHE A 118 2.42 1.58 -3.62
C PHE A 118 1.26 2.10 -4.45
N MET A 119 0.80 1.32 -5.41
CA MET A 119 -0.45 1.60 -6.12
C MET A 119 -1.16 0.30 -6.44
N GLN A 120 -2.45 0.25 -6.12
CA GLN A 120 -3.31 -0.83 -6.54
C GLN A 120 -3.77 -0.66 -7.99
N LEU A 121 -3.85 -1.78 -8.72
CA LEU A 121 -4.34 -1.75 -10.11
C LEU A 121 -5.87 -1.63 -10.21
N SER A 122 -6.60 -1.96 -9.14
CA SER A 122 -8.06 -1.86 -9.09
C SER A 122 -8.55 -1.65 -7.66
N TYR A 123 -9.75 -1.11 -7.51
CA TYR A 123 -10.46 -1.06 -6.24
C TYR A 123 -11.90 -1.57 -6.38
N ASN A 124 -12.13 -2.83 -5.98
CA ASN A 124 -13.41 -3.55 -5.99
C ASN A 124 -14.03 -3.82 -7.38
N ASN A 125 -14.07 -2.82 -8.25
CA ASN A 125 -14.69 -2.85 -9.57
C ASN A 125 -13.64 -2.90 -10.68
N GLN A 126 -14.10 -3.04 -11.93
CA GLN A 126 -13.28 -2.93 -13.13
C GLN A 126 -12.62 -1.55 -13.20
N SER A 127 -11.30 -1.51 -13.33
CA SER A 127 -10.54 -0.29 -13.61
C SER A 127 -10.04 -0.27 -15.06
N LEU A 128 -9.32 0.79 -15.44
CA LEU A 128 -8.59 0.84 -16.71
C LEU A 128 -7.48 -0.23 -16.80
N LEU A 129 -7.04 -0.79 -15.68
CA LEU A 129 -5.84 -1.63 -15.59
C LEU A 129 -6.13 -3.09 -15.29
N ALA A 130 -7.11 -3.37 -14.43
CA ALA A 130 -7.38 -4.71 -13.91
C ALA A 130 -8.83 -4.86 -13.46
N THR A 131 -9.28 -6.11 -13.33
CA THR A 131 -10.58 -6.41 -12.72
C THR A 131 -10.47 -6.44 -11.19
N GLY A 132 -11.34 -5.69 -10.51
CA GLY A 132 -11.52 -5.73 -9.07
C GLY A 132 -12.27 -6.98 -8.58
N CYS A 133 -12.08 -7.36 -7.33
CA CYS A 133 -12.58 -8.61 -6.77
C CYS A 133 -14.10 -8.75 -6.68
N TYR A 134 -14.86 -7.66 -6.73
CA TYR A 134 -16.33 -7.68 -6.65
C TYR A 134 -17.01 -7.67 -8.02
N GLU A 135 -16.24 -7.61 -9.11
CA GLU A 135 -16.79 -7.78 -10.45
C GLU A 135 -17.33 -9.20 -10.64
N LYS A 136 -18.44 -9.30 -11.37
CA LYS A 136 -19.02 -10.60 -11.73
C LYS A 136 -18.10 -11.42 -12.63
N ASN A 137 -17.36 -10.73 -13.52
CA ASN A 137 -16.48 -11.36 -14.51
C ASN A 137 -15.07 -10.84 -14.31
N ASP A 138 -14.13 -11.73 -14.00
CA ASP A 138 -12.70 -11.41 -13.94
C ASP A 138 -12.08 -11.53 -15.33
N LEU A 139 -11.89 -10.40 -15.99
CA LEU A 139 -11.33 -10.35 -17.35
C LEU A 139 -9.79 -10.40 -17.33
N GLY A 140 -9.16 -10.16 -16.18
CA GLY A 140 -7.71 -10.12 -16.03
C GLY A 140 -7.12 -8.72 -16.16
N ILE A 141 -5.84 -8.65 -16.51
CA ILE A 141 -5.10 -7.41 -16.75
C ILE A 141 -5.36 -6.90 -18.17
N THR A 142 -5.73 -5.63 -18.27
CA THR A 142 -6.01 -4.99 -19.56
C THR A 142 -4.73 -4.73 -20.35
N ARG A 143 -4.86 -4.35 -21.63
CA ARG A 143 -3.71 -3.91 -22.44
C ARG A 143 -2.97 -2.73 -21.79
N MET A 144 -3.70 -1.76 -21.22
CA MET A 144 -3.08 -0.63 -20.52
C MET A 144 -2.44 -1.08 -19.21
N GLY A 145 -3.08 -1.98 -18.47
CA GLY A 145 -2.54 -2.56 -17.23
C GLY A 145 -1.18 -3.21 -17.42
N LYS A 146 -0.96 -3.90 -18.54
CA LYS A 146 0.35 -4.49 -18.89
C LYS A 146 1.45 -3.43 -19.01
N GLU A 147 1.18 -2.33 -19.69
CA GLU A 147 2.16 -1.24 -19.85
C GLU A 147 2.36 -0.45 -18.54
N VAL A 148 1.31 -0.29 -17.74
CA VAL A 148 1.43 0.33 -16.41
C VAL A 148 2.25 -0.53 -15.46
N ILE A 149 2.08 -1.86 -15.42
CA ILE A 149 2.91 -2.75 -14.60
C ILE A 149 4.39 -2.59 -14.96
N LYS A 150 4.72 -2.59 -16.26
CA LYS A 150 6.11 -2.36 -16.72
C LYS A 150 6.67 -1.03 -16.24
N GLU A 151 5.89 0.04 -16.34
CA GLU A 151 6.33 1.36 -15.91
C GLU A 151 6.49 1.43 -14.38
N MET A 152 5.59 0.81 -13.62
CA MET A 152 5.71 0.65 -12.18
C MET A 152 6.98 -0.12 -11.80
N ASN A 153 7.28 -1.22 -12.51
CA ASN A 153 8.53 -1.95 -12.32
C ASN A 153 9.76 -1.10 -12.67
N ARG A 154 9.71 -0.29 -13.73
CA ARG A 154 10.81 0.61 -14.13
C ARG A 154 11.14 1.62 -13.04
N VAL A 155 10.14 2.37 -12.56
CA VAL A 155 10.35 3.44 -11.57
C VAL A 155 10.50 2.91 -10.14
N GLY A 156 10.04 1.68 -9.88
CA GLY A 156 10.05 1.08 -8.55
C GLY A 156 8.82 1.38 -7.71
N LEU A 157 7.68 1.64 -8.36
CA LEU A 157 6.37 1.71 -7.70
C LEU A 157 5.84 0.28 -7.48
N VAL A 158 5.49 -0.08 -6.25
CA VAL A 158 5.06 -1.45 -5.93
C VAL A 158 3.63 -1.67 -6.43
N VAL A 159 3.44 -2.76 -7.18
CA VAL A 159 2.13 -3.25 -7.61
C VAL A 159 1.43 -3.90 -6.42
N ASP A 160 0.28 -3.36 -6.03
CA ASP A 160 -0.57 -3.93 -4.97
C ASP A 160 -1.84 -4.56 -5.57
N MET A 161 -2.11 -5.82 -5.25
CA MET A 161 -3.26 -6.56 -5.77
C MET A 161 -4.29 -6.89 -4.68
N SER A 162 -4.27 -6.15 -3.58
CA SER A 162 -5.24 -6.26 -2.49
C SER A 162 -6.66 -6.32 -3.05
N HIS A 163 -7.22 -5.27 -3.64
CA HIS A 163 -8.61 -5.25 -4.10
C HIS A 163 -8.89 -5.87 -5.48
N SER A 164 -7.93 -6.63 -6.02
CA SER A 164 -8.05 -7.23 -7.35
C SER A 164 -8.59 -8.66 -7.31
N ALA A 165 -9.23 -9.05 -8.40
CA ALA A 165 -9.76 -10.40 -8.59
C ALA A 165 -8.64 -11.44 -8.80
N THR A 166 -9.00 -12.73 -8.75
CA THR A 166 -8.05 -13.86 -8.76
C THR A 166 -7.20 -13.93 -10.03
N LYS A 167 -7.83 -14.00 -11.20
CA LYS A 167 -7.13 -14.05 -12.50
C LYS A 167 -6.32 -12.79 -12.73
N SER A 168 -6.89 -11.61 -12.45
CA SER A 168 -6.14 -10.35 -12.51
C SER A 168 -4.88 -10.38 -11.62
N THR A 169 -4.97 -10.94 -10.41
CA THR A 169 -3.81 -11.08 -9.50
C THR A 169 -2.76 -12.04 -10.05
N LEU A 170 -3.18 -13.21 -10.56
CA LEU A 170 -2.27 -14.21 -11.14
C LEU A 170 -1.54 -13.66 -12.38
N GLU A 171 -2.26 -12.97 -13.26
CA GLU A 171 -1.66 -12.33 -14.43
C GLU A 171 -0.69 -11.22 -14.02
N ALA A 172 -1.00 -10.41 -13.00
CA ALA A 172 -0.05 -9.40 -12.51
C ALA A 172 1.23 -10.03 -11.95
N ILE A 173 1.13 -11.19 -11.28
CA ILE A 173 2.30 -11.96 -10.83
C ILE A 173 3.14 -12.43 -12.02
N GLU A 174 2.50 -12.92 -13.08
CA GLU A 174 3.19 -13.39 -14.29
C GLU A 174 3.86 -12.25 -15.08
N ILE A 175 3.19 -11.10 -15.19
CA ILE A 175 3.66 -9.96 -15.99
C ILE A 175 4.77 -9.17 -15.28
N SER A 176 4.69 -9.04 -13.95
CA SER A 176 5.56 -8.14 -13.19
C SER A 176 6.99 -8.69 -13.09
N GLU A 177 7.98 -7.86 -13.45
CA GLU A 177 9.41 -8.19 -13.34
C GLU A 177 9.95 -8.06 -11.91
N ARG A 178 9.13 -7.53 -10.99
CA ARG A 178 9.42 -7.44 -9.55
C ARG A 178 8.29 -8.10 -8.76
N SER A 179 8.60 -8.59 -7.57
CA SER A 179 7.58 -9.16 -6.68
C SER A 179 6.47 -8.14 -6.38
N ILE A 180 5.22 -8.58 -6.47
CA ILE A 180 4.05 -7.76 -6.13
C ILE A 180 3.73 -7.87 -4.63
N ALA A 181 2.85 -6.99 -4.16
CA ALA A 181 2.29 -7.06 -2.81
C ALA A 181 0.79 -7.34 -2.84
N ILE A 182 0.31 -7.99 -1.79
CA ILE A 182 -1.09 -7.95 -1.35
C ILE A 182 -1.01 -7.35 0.05
N THR A 183 -1.03 -6.02 0.13
CA THR A 183 -0.74 -5.30 1.39
C THR A 183 -1.75 -5.57 2.50
N HIS A 184 -3.00 -5.92 2.16
CA HIS A 184 -4.04 -6.23 3.14
C HIS A 184 -5.10 -7.17 2.57
N ALA A 185 -4.99 -8.46 2.87
CA ALA A 185 -6.02 -9.45 2.63
C ALA A 185 -5.77 -10.68 3.51
N ASN A 186 -6.75 -11.59 3.60
CA ASN A 186 -6.58 -12.84 4.34
C ASN A 186 -6.76 -14.05 3.41
N PRO A 187 -6.39 -15.26 3.86
CA PRO A 187 -6.67 -16.48 3.12
C PRO A 187 -8.17 -16.80 3.05
N TYR A 188 -8.66 -17.18 1.88
CA TYR A 188 -10.08 -17.52 1.68
C TYR A 188 -10.51 -18.75 2.49
N PHE A 189 -9.62 -19.71 2.71
CA PHE A 189 -9.91 -20.88 3.53
C PHE A 189 -10.10 -20.56 5.02
N TRP A 190 -9.64 -19.39 5.47
CA TRP A 190 -9.87 -18.89 6.84
C TRP A 190 -11.28 -18.31 6.97
N GLN A 191 -11.66 -17.44 6.03
CA GLN A 191 -12.97 -16.80 5.95
C GLN A 191 -13.33 -16.60 4.47
N PRO A 192 -14.48 -17.11 3.97
CA PRO A 192 -14.85 -17.03 2.56
C PRO A 192 -15.39 -15.65 2.15
N ALA A 193 -14.69 -14.58 2.54
CA ALA A 193 -14.97 -13.23 2.06
C ALA A 193 -14.45 -13.09 0.63
N ILE A 194 -15.21 -12.40 -0.24
CA ILE A 194 -14.83 -12.16 -1.66
C ILE A 194 -13.45 -11.48 -1.77
N ARG A 195 -13.07 -10.65 -0.78
CA ARG A 195 -11.74 -10.04 -0.74
C ARG A 195 -10.61 -11.01 -0.40
N ASN A 196 -10.88 -12.12 0.25
CA ASN A 196 -9.83 -13.05 0.68
C ASN A 196 -9.27 -13.84 -0.51
N LYS A 197 -8.00 -14.24 -0.40
CA LYS A 197 -7.21 -14.77 -1.51
C LYS A 197 -7.25 -16.30 -1.54
N SER A 198 -7.44 -16.86 -2.73
CA SER A 198 -7.45 -18.30 -2.95
C SER A 198 -6.08 -18.93 -2.68
N ASN A 199 -6.04 -20.24 -2.40
CA ASN A 199 -4.79 -20.99 -2.24
C ASN A 199 -3.86 -20.87 -3.45
N GLU A 200 -4.44 -20.79 -4.65
CA GLU A 200 -3.71 -20.60 -5.89
C GLU A 200 -2.96 -19.26 -5.92
N VAL A 201 -3.65 -18.15 -5.59
CA VAL A 201 -3.04 -16.83 -5.49
C VAL A 201 -1.95 -16.80 -4.41
N LEU A 202 -2.22 -17.39 -3.25
CA LEU A 202 -1.26 -17.42 -2.15
C LEU A 202 0.00 -18.20 -2.50
N LYS A 203 -0.14 -19.33 -3.23
CA LYS A 203 0.99 -20.12 -3.70
C LYS A 203 1.81 -19.35 -4.74
N ALA A 204 1.16 -18.79 -5.76
CA ALA A 204 1.83 -18.00 -6.80
C ALA A 204 2.54 -16.75 -6.22
N LEU A 205 1.91 -16.10 -5.23
CA LEU A 205 2.50 -14.96 -4.53
C LEU A 205 3.77 -15.37 -3.77
N ALA A 206 3.75 -16.52 -3.08
CA ALA A 206 4.92 -17.02 -2.37
C ALA A 206 6.05 -17.42 -3.33
N GLU A 207 5.73 -18.12 -4.42
CA GLU A 207 6.71 -18.56 -5.43
C GLU A 207 7.37 -17.39 -6.17
N SER A 208 6.67 -16.26 -6.33
CA SER A 208 7.20 -15.03 -6.93
C SER A 208 7.95 -14.11 -5.93
N GLY A 209 8.10 -14.53 -4.68
CA GLY A 209 8.73 -13.72 -3.62
C GLY A 209 7.89 -12.51 -3.19
N GLY A 210 6.59 -12.52 -3.48
CA GLY A 210 5.64 -11.50 -3.05
C GLY A 210 5.32 -11.56 -1.56
N MET A 211 4.51 -10.61 -1.11
CA MET A 211 4.13 -10.46 0.30
C MET A 211 2.62 -10.40 0.46
N LEU A 212 2.10 -11.12 1.46
CA LEU A 212 0.75 -10.93 1.98
C LEU A 212 0.83 -10.20 3.33
N GLY A 213 0.17 -9.05 3.44
CA GLY A 213 -0.12 -8.39 4.71
C GLY A 213 -1.47 -8.86 5.26
N PHE A 214 -1.45 -9.40 6.47
CA PHE A 214 -2.66 -9.89 7.14
C PHE A 214 -3.55 -8.71 7.56
N SER A 215 -4.82 -8.76 7.16
CA SER A 215 -5.79 -7.70 7.44
C SER A 215 -6.59 -8.01 8.70
N LEU A 216 -6.66 -7.05 9.61
CA LEU A 216 -7.51 -7.13 10.80
C LEU A 216 -8.94 -6.60 10.58
N TYR A 217 -9.35 -6.41 9.32
CA TYR A 217 -10.69 -5.92 9.02
C TYR A 217 -11.74 -6.99 9.38
N PRO A 218 -12.71 -6.71 10.28
CA PRO A 218 -13.58 -7.74 10.85
C PRO A 218 -14.39 -8.56 9.84
N HIS A 219 -14.77 -7.98 8.70
CA HIS A 219 -15.51 -8.70 7.67
C HIS A 219 -14.65 -9.67 6.84
N HIS A 220 -13.33 -9.66 7.03
CA HIS A 220 -12.38 -10.58 6.37
C HIS A 220 -11.82 -11.64 7.33
N LEU A 221 -12.22 -11.62 8.61
CA LEU A 221 -11.76 -12.51 9.67
C LEU A 221 -12.80 -13.56 10.04
#